data_AF-A0A0J7N279-F1
#
_entry.id   AF-A0A0J7N279-F1
#
_cell.length_a   1.000
_cell.length_b   1.000
_cell.length_c   1.000
_cell.angle_alpha   90.00
_cell.angle_beta   90.00
_cell.angle_gamma   90.00
#
_symmetry.space_group_name_H-M   'P 1'
#
loop_
_entity.id
_entity.type
_entity.pdbx_description
1 polymer ?
#
loop_
_entity_poly.entity_id
_entity_poly.type
_entity_poly.pdbx_seq_one_letter_code
_entity_poly.pdbx_strand_id
1 'polypeptide(L)'
;MRRVMHEFQIWKETELESLVLKAVRNEVQKITNVLSATSSCNMDAGKMKSYSEAASNGREAVIIVRPREEDASSSENTKRDIKNQIDVSKMGVGITKMKKATNGAVVIGCENKTQIERLKDKF
;
A
#
# COMPACT_ATOMS: atom_id res chain seq x y z
N MET A 1 -34.86 -54.90 21.63
CA MET A 1 -33.52 -54.29 21.78
C MET A 1 -32.93 -53.76 20.47
N ARG A 2 -32.93 -54.53 19.36
CA ARG A 2 -32.41 -54.05 18.04
C ARG A 2 -33.10 -52.81 17.46
N ARG A 3 -34.41 -52.69 17.61
CA ARG A 3 -35.19 -51.55 17.06
C ARG A 3 -34.84 -50.22 17.74
N VAL A 4 -34.71 -50.24 19.07
CA VAL A 4 -34.32 -49.06 19.88
C VAL A 4 -32.91 -48.60 19.54
N MET A 5 -31.96 -49.51 19.32
CA MET A 5 -30.61 -49.13 18.86
C MET A 5 -30.63 -48.48 17.48
N HIS A 6 -31.50 -48.96 16.57
CA HIS A 6 -31.58 -48.39 15.24
C HIS A 6 -32.18 -46.98 15.25
N GLU A 7 -33.23 -46.75 16.06
CA GLU A 7 -33.83 -45.44 16.26
C GLU A 7 -32.85 -44.45 16.92
N PHE A 8 -32.05 -44.93 17.88
CA PHE A 8 -31.00 -44.14 18.51
C PHE A 8 -29.89 -43.75 17.51
N GLN A 9 -29.51 -44.66 16.61
CA GLN A 9 -28.55 -44.40 15.56
C GLN A 9 -29.06 -43.33 14.57
N ILE A 10 -30.31 -43.45 14.15
CA ILE A 10 -30.96 -42.49 13.24
C ILE A 10 -31.08 -41.12 13.90
N TRP A 11 -31.46 -41.05 15.17
CA TRP A 11 -31.54 -39.79 15.91
C TRP A 11 -30.16 -39.15 16.06
N LYS A 12 -29.14 -39.93 16.39
CA LYS A 12 -27.76 -39.46 16.46
C LYS A 12 -27.27 -38.93 15.12
N GLU A 13 -27.52 -39.60 14.01
CA GLU A 13 -27.08 -39.15 12.68
C GLU A 13 -27.83 -37.87 12.27
N THR A 14 -29.17 -37.89 12.31
CA THR A 14 -29.99 -36.78 11.82
C THR A 14 -29.91 -35.52 12.68
N GLU A 15 -29.92 -35.67 14.01
CA GLU A 15 -29.94 -34.53 14.91
C GLU A 15 -28.54 -33.94 15.12
N LEU A 16 -27.51 -34.78 15.17
CA LEU A 16 -26.12 -34.29 15.24
C LEU A 16 -25.73 -33.58 13.94
N GLU A 17 -26.09 -34.13 12.77
CA GLU A 17 -25.85 -33.45 11.50
C GLU A 17 -26.57 -32.10 11.44
N SER A 18 -27.81 -32.03 11.92
CA SER A 18 -28.57 -30.77 12.01
C SER A 18 -27.90 -29.74 12.91
N LEU A 19 -27.41 -30.17 14.08
CA LEU A 19 -26.72 -29.31 15.04
C LEU A 19 -25.38 -28.81 14.49
N VAL A 20 -24.61 -29.69 13.85
CA VAL A 20 -23.32 -29.34 13.21
C VAL A 20 -23.56 -28.37 12.05
N LEU A 21 -24.54 -28.63 11.19
CA LEU A 21 -24.89 -27.72 10.09
C LEU A 21 -25.30 -26.33 10.59
N LYS A 22 -26.11 -26.26 11.66
CA LYS A 22 -26.48 -24.97 12.28
C LYS A 22 -25.27 -24.25 12.86
N ALA A 23 -24.38 -24.95 13.54
CA ALA A 23 -23.16 -24.37 14.10
C ALA A 23 -22.24 -23.82 12.99
N VAL A 24 -21.97 -24.62 11.95
CA VAL A 24 -21.14 -24.21 10.81
C VAL A 24 -21.76 -23.03 10.08
N ARG A 25 -23.07 -23.06 9.80
CA ARG A 25 -23.77 -21.94 9.15
C ARG A 25 -23.65 -20.66 9.98
N ASN A 26 -23.83 -20.74 11.29
CA ASN A 26 -23.72 -19.59 12.18
C ASN A 26 -22.30 -19.00 12.19
N GLU A 27 -21.26 -19.84 12.26
CA GLU A 27 -19.87 -19.37 12.23
C GLU A 27 -19.50 -18.75 10.87
N VAL A 28 -19.91 -19.37 9.75
CA VAL A 28 -19.71 -18.78 8.42
C VAL A 28 -20.41 -17.43 8.31
N GLN A 29 -21.64 -17.31 8.80
CA GLN A 29 -22.38 -16.06 8.73
C GLN A 29 -21.78 -14.95 9.61
N LYS A 30 -21.22 -15.29 10.78
CA LYS A 30 -20.44 -14.34 11.60
C LYS A 30 -19.21 -13.84 10.84
N ILE A 31 -18.45 -14.74 10.21
CA ILE A 31 -17.27 -14.37 9.41
C ILE A 31 -17.67 -13.47 8.24
N THR A 32 -18.75 -13.81 7.52
CA THR A 32 -19.28 -13.00 6.42
C THR A 32 -19.66 -11.59 6.90
N ASN A 33 -20.38 -11.48 8.01
CA ASN A 33 -20.79 -10.18 8.56
C ASN A 33 -19.58 -9.32 8.96
N VAL A 34 -18.54 -9.93 9.55
CA VAL A 34 -17.29 -9.21 9.89
C VAL A 34 -16.57 -8.74 8.62
N LEU A 35 -16.52 -9.55 7.56
CA LEU A 35 -15.92 -9.19 6.27
C LEU A 35 -16.70 -8.08 5.56
N SER A 36 -18.03 -8.17 5.56
CA SER A 36 -18.91 -7.14 4.99
C SER A 36 -18.85 -5.85 5.79
N ALA A 37 -18.73 -5.91 7.11
CA ALA A 37 -18.55 -4.73 7.98
C ALA A 37 -17.18 -4.07 7.77
N THR A 38 -16.10 -4.84 7.56
CA THR A 38 -14.79 -4.29 7.18
C THR A 38 -14.75 -3.75 5.74
N SER A 39 -15.64 -4.24 4.86
CA SER A 39 -15.82 -3.72 3.50
C SER A 39 -16.79 -2.54 3.42
N SER A 40 -17.48 -2.20 4.52
CA SER A 40 -18.37 -1.04 4.64
C SER A 40 -17.64 0.19 5.20
N CYS A 41 -16.38 0.39 4.81
CA CYS A 41 -15.91 1.75 4.57
C CYS A 41 -16.43 2.13 3.18
N ASN A 42 -17.32 3.11 3.14
CA ASN A 42 -17.85 3.68 1.89
C ASN A 42 -16.67 4.14 1.01
N MET A 43 -16.22 3.28 0.10
CA MET A 43 -15.41 3.67 -1.04
C MET A 43 -16.40 3.97 -2.15
N ASP A 44 -16.65 5.27 -2.29
CA ASP A 44 -17.21 5.87 -3.49
C ASP A 44 -16.59 5.26 -4.75
N ALA A 45 -17.42 5.16 -5.79
CA ALA A 45 -17.17 4.42 -7.01
C ALA A 45 -15.82 4.79 -7.67
N GLY A 46 -14.80 3.97 -7.42
CA GLY A 46 -13.48 4.19 -7.97
C GLY A 46 -12.61 2.97 -7.83
N LYS A 47 -12.90 1.93 -8.64
CA LYS A 47 -11.98 0.86 -9.06
C LYS A 47 -10.93 0.51 -8.00
N MET A 48 -11.20 -0.51 -7.17
CA MET A 48 -10.25 -1.09 -6.22
C MET A 48 -8.96 -1.48 -6.96
N LYS A 49 -7.99 -0.56 -6.99
CA LYS A 49 -6.64 -0.82 -7.44
C LYS A 49 -5.96 -1.56 -6.30
N SER A 50 -5.54 -2.80 -6.56
CA SER A 50 -4.68 -3.53 -5.64
C SER A 50 -3.50 -2.65 -5.21
N TYR A 51 -2.96 -2.84 -4.00
CA TYR A 51 -1.76 -2.12 -3.55
C TYR A 51 -0.60 -2.27 -4.56
N SER A 52 -0.51 -3.43 -5.21
CA SER A 52 0.42 -3.67 -6.32
C SER A 52 0.12 -2.84 -7.57
N GLU A 53 -1.15 -2.56 -7.86
CA GLU A 53 -1.61 -1.75 -8.99
C GLU A 53 -1.47 -0.24 -8.70
N ALA A 54 -1.61 0.19 -7.44
CA ALA A 54 -1.27 1.55 -7.02
C ALA A 54 0.25 1.81 -7.05
N ALA A 55 1.05 0.81 -6.68
CA ALA A 55 2.51 0.89 -6.72
C ALA A 55 3.10 0.74 -8.15
N SER A 56 2.39 0.06 -9.07
CA SER A 56 2.86 -0.11 -10.45
C SER A 56 2.53 1.08 -11.36
N ASN A 57 1.53 1.89 -11.01
CA ASN A 57 1.03 2.99 -11.84
C ASN A 57 1.83 4.30 -11.74
N GLY A 58 3.00 4.27 -11.13
CA GLY A 58 3.85 5.45 -11.04
C GLY A 58 5.24 5.07 -10.55
N ARG A 59 6.04 4.43 -11.41
CA ARG A 59 7.49 4.35 -11.18
C ARG A 59 8.10 5.74 -11.41
N GLU A 60 7.72 6.70 -10.57
CA GLU A 60 8.44 7.97 -10.44
C GLU A 60 9.88 7.59 -10.12
N ALA A 61 10.78 8.09 -10.95
CA ALA A 61 12.17 7.78 -10.82
C ALA A 61 12.69 8.67 -9.66
N VAL A 62 13.13 8.07 -8.55
CA VAL A 62 13.56 8.80 -7.35
C VAL A 62 15.08 8.87 -7.24
N ILE A 63 15.61 10.06 -6.96
CA ILE A 63 17.01 10.30 -6.60
C ILE A 63 17.09 10.91 -5.19
N ILE A 64 18.05 10.44 -4.39
CA ILE A 64 18.31 10.95 -3.04
C ILE A 64 19.60 11.74 -3.08
N VAL A 65 19.52 13.05 -2.88
CA VAL A 65 20.68 13.94 -2.82
C VAL A 65 21.08 14.08 -1.35
N ARG A 66 22.34 13.80 -1.03
CA ARG A 66 22.92 13.98 0.31
C ARG A 66 23.99 15.07 0.26
N PRO A 67 23.95 16.09 1.14
CA PRO A 67 25.04 17.05 1.25
C PRO A 67 26.30 16.37 1.79
N ARG A 68 27.48 16.90 1.44
CA ARG A 68 28.75 16.46 2.06
C ARG A 68 28.72 16.84 3.54
N GLU A 69 29.40 16.06 4.38
CA GLU A 69 29.28 16.09 5.84
C GLU A 69 29.53 17.47 6.47
N GLU A 70 30.29 18.33 5.80
CA GLU A 70 30.60 19.71 6.22
C GLU A 70 29.42 20.70 6.00
N ASP A 71 28.48 20.36 5.10
CA ASP A 71 27.32 21.18 4.71
C ASP A 71 25.99 20.63 5.28
N ALA A 72 26.03 19.79 6.31
CA ALA A 72 24.84 19.19 6.94
C ALA A 72 23.94 20.20 7.70
N SER A 73 24.04 21.49 7.37
CA SER A 73 23.27 22.59 7.93
C SER A 73 21.87 22.66 7.27
N SER A 74 20.98 21.77 7.71
CA SER A 74 19.54 21.74 7.39
C SER A 74 19.16 21.33 5.96
N SER A 75 18.23 20.37 5.85
CA SER A 75 17.63 19.94 4.57
C SER A 75 16.79 21.02 3.89
N GLU A 76 16.54 22.15 4.55
CA GLU A 76 15.91 23.33 3.98
C GLU A 76 16.84 24.12 3.05
N ASN A 77 18.11 24.24 3.44
CA ASN A 77 19.12 24.93 2.65
C ASN A 77 19.44 24.10 1.40
N THR A 78 19.70 22.80 1.59
CA THR A 78 19.90 21.85 0.48
C THR A 78 18.71 21.83 -0.48
N LYS A 79 17.47 21.92 0.02
CA LYS A 79 16.27 22.02 -0.84
C LYS A 79 16.24 23.32 -1.65
N ARG A 80 16.65 24.44 -1.05
CA ARG A 80 16.72 25.74 -1.73
C ARG A 80 17.81 25.74 -2.80
N ASP A 81 18.99 25.19 -2.48
CA ASP A 81 20.12 25.11 -3.40
C ASP A 81 19.82 24.22 -4.59
N ILE A 82 19.21 23.06 -4.34
CA ILE A 82 18.69 22.17 -5.39
C ILE A 82 17.67 22.90 -6.26
N LYS A 83 16.73 23.66 -5.67
CA LYS A 83 15.73 24.41 -6.45
C LYS A 83 16.36 25.55 -7.29
N ASN A 84 17.43 26.17 -6.80
CA ASN A 84 18.14 27.23 -7.50
C ASN A 84 19.04 26.69 -8.62
N GLN A 85 19.66 25.52 -8.41
CA GLN A 85 20.49 24.84 -9.42
C GLN A 85 19.65 24.11 -10.47
N ILE A 86 18.50 23.55 -10.08
CA ILE A 86 17.58 22.88 -11.01
C ILE A 86 16.62 23.93 -11.58
N ASP A 87 17.06 24.58 -12.65
CA ASP A 87 16.17 25.33 -13.53
C ASP A 87 15.40 24.33 -14.40
N VAL A 88 14.18 23.99 -13.97
CA VAL A 88 13.24 23.08 -14.63
C VAL A 88 13.07 23.41 -16.12
N SER A 89 13.10 24.71 -16.46
CA SER A 89 12.94 25.22 -17.82
C SER A 89 14.19 25.05 -18.68
N LYS A 90 15.40 25.17 -18.09
CA LYS A 90 16.66 25.03 -18.84
C LYS A 90 17.19 23.60 -18.92
N MET A 91 16.90 22.77 -17.91
CA MET A 91 17.40 21.39 -17.87
C MET A 91 16.44 20.35 -18.47
N GLY A 92 15.18 20.73 -18.71
CA GLY A 92 14.16 19.81 -19.23
C GLY A 92 13.91 18.62 -18.29
N VAL A 93 13.98 18.87 -16.97
CA VAL A 93 13.74 17.88 -15.92
C VAL A 93 12.42 18.20 -15.22
N GLY A 94 11.44 17.32 -15.35
CA GLY A 94 10.16 17.39 -14.66
C GLY A 94 10.30 16.84 -13.23
N ILE A 95 10.45 17.74 -12.26
CA ILE A 95 10.39 17.36 -10.84
C ILE A 95 8.92 17.20 -10.45
N THR A 96 8.52 15.98 -10.09
CA THR A 96 7.16 15.72 -9.63
C THR A 96 7.02 15.95 -8.13
N LYS A 97 8.03 15.61 -7.33
CA LYS A 97 8.03 15.75 -5.87
C LYS A 97 9.40 16.09 -5.31
N MET A 98 9.45 16.84 -4.22
CA MET A 98 10.69 17.14 -3.50
C MET A 98 10.46 17.15 -1.98
N LYS A 99 11.00 16.14 -1.28
CA LYS A 99 10.78 15.90 0.15
C LYS A 99 12.08 16.01 0.94
N LYS A 100 12.03 16.70 2.08
CA LYS A 100 13.13 16.75 3.05
C LYS A 100 13.31 15.38 3.71
N ALA A 101 14.55 14.93 3.87
CA ALA A 101 14.94 13.73 4.60
C ALA A 101 15.91 14.08 5.74
N THR A 102 16.32 13.08 6.51
CA THR A 102 17.25 13.23 7.63
C THR A 102 18.65 13.58 7.15
N ASN A 103 19.46 14.18 8.02
CA ASN A 103 20.87 14.52 7.75
C ASN A 103 21.08 15.44 6.54
N GLY A 104 20.20 16.44 6.37
CA GLY A 104 20.29 17.39 5.25
C GLY A 104 19.89 16.81 3.89
N ALA A 105 19.55 15.53 3.80
CA ALA A 105 19.21 14.90 2.54
C ALA A 105 17.87 15.39 1.97
N VAL A 106 17.75 15.36 0.65
CA VAL A 106 16.52 15.71 -0.08
C VAL A 106 16.21 14.61 -1.09
N VAL A 107 14.97 14.13 -1.07
CA VAL A 107 14.46 13.14 -2.01
C VAL A 107 13.73 13.87 -3.13
N ILE A 108 14.16 13.63 -4.36
CA ILE A 108 13.59 14.24 -5.57
C ILE A 108 12.95 13.14 -6.40
N GLY A 109 11.66 13.30 -6.70
CA GLY A 109 10.93 12.49 -7.67
C GLY A 109 11.01 13.15 -9.04
N CYS A 110 11.46 12.39 -10.02
CA CYS A 110 11.53 12.76 -11.43
C CYS A 110 10.48 11.96 -12.23
N GLU A 111 9.97 12.58 -13.27
CA GLU A 111 8.96 11.97 -14.15
C GLU A 111 9.52 10.78 -14.94
N ASN A 112 10.79 10.87 -15.37
CA ASN A 112 11.43 9.87 -16.22
C ASN A 112 12.81 9.45 -15.71
N LYS A 113 13.21 8.20 -15.98
CA LYS A 113 14.54 7.69 -15.62
C LYS A 113 15.68 8.43 -16.34
N THR A 114 15.47 8.86 -17.58
CA THR A 114 16.44 9.66 -18.34
C THR A 114 16.71 11.02 -17.70
N GLN A 115 15.74 11.57 -16.97
CA GLN A 115 15.91 12.82 -16.24
C GLN A 115 16.72 12.61 -14.95
N ILE A 116 16.65 11.43 -14.31
CA ILE A 116 17.55 11.09 -13.19
C ILE A 116 18.99 11.14 -13.65
N GLU A 117 19.32 10.51 -14.79
CA GLU A 117 20.71 10.42 -15.26
C GLU A 117 21.31 11.81 -15.47
N ARG A 118 20.53 12.71 -16.09
CA ARG A 118 20.91 14.13 -16.24
C ARG A 118 21.08 14.85 -14.90
N LEU A 119 20.29 14.49 -13.89
CA LEU A 119 20.40 15.08 -12.55
C LEU A 119 21.62 14.54 -11.80
N LYS A 120 21.96 13.27 -11.99
CA LYS A 120 23.11 12.61 -11.38
C LYS A 120 24.44 13.19 -11.88
N ASP A 121 24.50 13.63 -13.14
CA ASP A 121 25.71 14.28 -13.67
C ASP A 121 25.98 15.68 -13.07
N LYS A 122 25.03 16.22 -12.29
CA LYS A 122 25.14 17.55 -11.66
C LYS A 122 25.43 17.52 -10.15
N PHE A 123 25.23 16.38 -9.48
CA PHE A 123 25.37 16.21 -8.01
C PHE A 123 26.22 14.99 -7.67
#